data_AF-A0A5P9CD03-F1
#
_entry.id   AF-A0A5P9CD03-F1
#
_cell.length_a   1.000
_cell.length_b   1.000
_cell.length_c   1.000
_cell.angle_alpha   90.00
_cell.angle_beta   90.00
_cell.angle_gamma   90.00
#
_symmetry.space_group_name_H-M   'P 1'
#
loop_
_entity.id
_entity.type
_entity.pdbx_description
1 polymer ?
#
loop_
_entity_poly.entity_id
_entity_poly.type
_entity_poly.pdbx_seq_one_letter_code
_entity_poly.pdbx_strand_id
1 'polypeptide(L)'
;MLALLPGLALAEMQALDDDTLSELSGQGGVYLSGEFSINKNGGVLWDTPVSNNPAQWTANQRSCALVGASSPESCGMRVAVRSGANAGWYVLDNIKGIFSFEGLTLDTRTLTSAGGEREVLALGLPNEIRFKDGNFAFAVASQGGWKNKALSAANGGDPSYQQTTIFSAKIDGSIRMQGSVLVFPTN
;
A
#
# COMPACT_ATOMS: atom_id res chain seq x y z
N MET A 1 -1.31 71.08 8.92
CA MET A 1 -0.84 70.24 7.81
C MET A 1 0.57 69.78 8.17
N LEU A 2 0.69 68.63 8.83
CA LEU A 2 1.94 68.05 9.31
C LEU A 2 2.46 67.12 8.20
N ALA A 3 3.62 67.43 7.63
CA ALA A 3 4.22 66.60 6.58
C ALA A 3 4.96 65.40 7.19
N LEU A 4 4.51 64.18 6.87
CA LEU A 4 5.25 62.94 7.13
C LEU A 4 6.27 62.73 6.00
N LEU A 5 7.56 62.66 6.34
CA LEU A 5 8.60 62.16 5.43
C LEU A 5 8.58 60.62 5.41
N PRO A 6 8.72 59.96 4.25
CA PRO A 6 8.86 58.51 4.17
C PRO A 6 10.30 58.10 4.52
N GLY A 7 10.46 57.24 5.53
CA GLY A 7 11.73 56.58 5.84
C GLY A 7 12.04 55.51 4.79
N LEU A 8 13.22 55.59 4.18
CA LEU A 8 13.75 54.55 3.30
C LEU A 8 14.08 53.30 4.14
N ALA A 9 13.30 52.24 3.97
CA ALA A 9 13.64 50.93 4.51
C ALA A 9 14.78 50.33 3.68
N LEU A 10 15.99 50.32 4.23
CA LEU A 10 17.10 49.53 3.73
C LEU A 10 16.83 48.07 4.10
N ALA A 11 16.30 47.31 3.15
CA ALA A 11 16.25 45.86 3.23
C ALA A 11 17.57 45.32 2.67
N GLU A 12 18.58 45.20 3.53
CA GLU A 12 19.82 44.54 3.19
C GLU A 12 19.66 43.02 3.40
N MET A 13 19.76 42.26 2.29
CA MET A 13 19.83 40.80 2.36
C MET A 13 21.17 40.41 3.00
N GLN A 14 21.13 40.04 4.28
CA GLN A 14 22.28 39.47 4.97
C GLN A 14 22.49 38.04 4.47
N ALA A 15 23.69 37.75 3.95
CA ALA A 15 24.08 36.39 3.59
C ALA A 15 24.13 35.54 4.86
N LEU A 16 23.43 34.40 4.85
CA LEU A 16 23.54 33.41 5.92
C LEU A 16 24.90 32.73 5.81
N ASP A 17 25.52 32.51 6.96
CA ASP A 17 26.77 31.79 7.12
C ASP A 17 26.58 30.28 6.84
N ASP A 18 27.66 29.62 6.40
CA ASP A 18 27.66 28.22 5.96
C ASP A 18 27.29 27.25 7.10
N ASP A 19 27.63 27.58 8.36
CA ASP A 19 27.22 26.76 9.52
C ASP A 19 25.70 26.86 9.78
N THR A 20 25.13 28.05 9.57
CA THR A 20 23.67 28.25 9.68
C THR A 20 22.93 27.59 8.50
N LEU A 21 23.52 27.64 7.29
CA LEU A 21 23.04 26.90 6.13
C LEU A 21 23.12 25.39 6.33
N SER A 22 24.15 24.89 7.01
CA SER A 22 24.31 23.46 7.33
C SER A 22 23.25 22.98 8.34
N GLU A 23 22.89 23.78 9.35
CA GLU A 23 21.79 23.48 10.27
C GLU A 23 20.40 23.49 9.59
N LEU A 24 20.22 24.33 8.56
CA LEU A 24 19.00 24.37 7.74
C LEU A 24 18.98 23.26 6.67
N SER A 25 20.14 22.87 6.15
CA SER A 25 20.31 21.84 5.12
C SER A 25 20.07 20.42 5.66
N GLY A 26 20.05 20.23 6.98
CA GLY A 26 19.75 18.96 7.67
C GLY A 26 18.29 18.77 8.11
N GLN A 27 17.44 19.79 7.99
CA GLN A 27 15.99 19.70 8.27
C GLN A 27 15.19 19.16 7.07
N GLY A 28 15.91 18.61 6.09
CA GLY A 28 15.38 18.13 4.83
C GLY A 28 14.59 16.86 5.02
N GLY A 29 13.29 17.01 5.27
CA GLY A 29 12.34 15.92 5.14
C GLY A 29 12.53 15.21 3.80
N VAL A 30 12.50 13.87 3.83
CA VAL A 30 12.78 13.06 2.64
C VAL A 30 11.55 13.07 1.76
N TYR A 31 11.71 13.52 0.51
CA TYR A 31 10.67 13.42 -0.51
C TYR A 31 10.77 12.07 -1.22
N LEU A 32 9.70 11.29 -1.14
CA LEU A 32 9.64 9.96 -1.70
C LEU A 32 8.64 9.94 -2.86
N SER A 33 9.13 9.46 -4.00
CA SER A 33 8.30 9.05 -5.13
C SER A 33 8.66 7.62 -5.50
N GLY A 34 7.67 6.87 -5.94
CA GLY A 34 7.88 5.46 -6.19
C GLY A 34 6.72 4.82 -6.92
N GLU A 35 7.04 3.76 -7.64
CA GLU A 35 6.08 2.85 -8.23
C GLU A 35 6.23 1.48 -7.57
N PHE A 36 5.13 0.94 -7.09
CA PHE A 36 5.04 -0.43 -6.63
C PHE A 36 4.10 -1.19 -7.56
N SER A 37 4.65 -2.13 -8.32
CA SER A 37 3.85 -3.05 -9.14
C SER A 37 3.72 -4.38 -8.43
N ILE A 38 2.48 -4.80 -8.19
CA ILE A 38 2.19 -6.12 -7.63
C ILE A 38 1.74 -7.03 -8.76
N ASN A 39 2.55 -8.05 -9.01
CA ASN A 39 2.17 -9.27 -9.72
C ASN A 39 1.46 -9.00 -11.07
N LYS A 40 2.10 -8.16 -11.91
CA LYS A 40 1.65 -7.86 -13.27
C LYS A 40 1.68 -9.10 -14.18
N ASN A 41 2.61 -10.02 -13.94
CA ASN A 41 2.92 -11.14 -14.84
C ASN A 41 2.79 -12.54 -14.20
N GLY A 42 2.27 -12.68 -12.97
CA GLY A 42 2.36 -13.93 -12.21
C GLY A 42 3.45 -13.85 -11.13
N GLY A 43 3.23 -14.51 -9.99
CA GLY A 43 4.11 -14.47 -8.82
C GLY A 43 4.84 -15.80 -8.65
N VAL A 44 6.01 -15.79 -8.01
CA VAL A 44 6.89 -16.97 -7.87
C VAL A 44 6.27 -18.17 -7.14
N LEU A 45 5.16 -17.95 -6.44
CA LEU A 45 4.48 -18.98 -5.65
C LEU A 45 3.48 -19.81 -6.46
N TRP A 46 2.98 -19.26 -7.59
CA TRP A 46 1.95 -19.92 -8.38
C TRP A 46 1.96 -19.47 -9.84
N ASP A 47 1.81 -20.46 -10.71
CA ASP A 47 1.70 -20.29 -12.15
C ASP A 47 0.23 -20.07 -12.56
N THR A 48 0.04 -19.28 -13.61
CA THR A 48 -1.27 -19.16 -14.27
C THR A 48 -1.53 -20.48 -15.02
N PRO A 49 -2.66 -21.18 -14.77
CA PRO A 49 -2.97 -22.41 -15.48
C PRO A 49 -3.23 -22.12 -16.97
N VAL A 50 -3.28 -23.16 -17.80
CA VAL A 50 -3.61 -23.04 -19.23
C VAL A 50 -5.11 -22.90 -19.51
N SER A 51 -5.96 -23.36 -18.59
CA SER A 51 -7.42 -23.26 -18.67
C SER A 51 -7.99 -22.68 -17.39
N ASN A 52 -9.15 -22.03 -17.46
CA ASN A 52 -9.86 -21.52 -16.28
C ASN A 52 -10.78 -22.58 -15.63
N ASN A 53 -10.40 -23.87 -15.71
CA ASN A 53 -11.15 -24.98 -15.13
C ASN A 53 -10.42 -25.55 -13.89
N PRO A 54 -10.89 -25.29 -12.66
CA PRO A 54 -10.24 -25.74 -11.42
C PRO A 54 -10.01 -27.25 -11.33
N ALA A 55 -10.79 -28.08 -12.03
CA ALA A 55 -10.62 -29.52 -12.05
C ALA A 55 -9.34 -29.99 -12.78
N GLN A 56 -8.72 -29.11 -13.57
CA GLN A 56 -7.52 -29.40 -14.37
C GLN A 56 -6.24 -28.77 -13.78
N TRP A 57 -6.34 -28.03 -12.68
CA TRP A 57 -5.20 -27.30 -12.11
C TRP A 57 -4.34 -28.20 -11.23
N THR A 58 -3.03 -27.94 -11.25
CA THR A 58 -2.05 -28.55 -10.33
C THR A 58 -1.91 -27.75 -9.02
N ALA A 59 -1.15 -28.27 -8.06
CA ALA A 59 -0.91 -27.67 -6.73
C ALA A 59 -0.51 -26.21 -6.76
N ASN A 60 0.30 -25.84 -7.74
CA ASN A 60 0.92 -24.53 -7.86
C ASN A 60 0.19 -23.65 -8.87
N GLN A 61 -1.00 -24.05 -9.33
CA GLN A 61 -1.72 -23.33 -10.37
C GLN A 61 -2.98 -22.66 -9.87
N ARG A 62 -3.07 -21.36 -10.12
CA ARG A 62 -4.19 -20.55 -9.66
C ARG A 62 -4.63 -19.57 -10.73
N SER A 63 -5.93 -19.49 -10.98
CA SER A 63 -6.55 -18.42 -11.77
C SER A 63 -7.40 -17.51 -10.89
N CYS A 64 -7.32 -16.21 -11.13
CA CYS A 64 -8.18 -15.20 -10.50
C CYS A 64 -9.19 -14.61 -11.48
N ALA A 65 -9.33 -15.23 -12.66
CA ALA A 65 -10.36 -14.86 -13.62
C ALA A 65 -11.75 -15.12 -13.02
N LEU A 66 -12.74 -14.37 -13.51
CA LEU A 66 -14.13 -14.58 -13.13
C LEU A 66 -14.58 -16.00 -13.48
N VAL A 67 -15.53 -16.54 -12.71
CA VAL A 67 -16.15 -17.84 -12.99
C VAL A 67 -16.79 -17.79 -14.38
N GLY A 68 -16.40 -18.72 -15.25
CA GLY A 68 -16.88 -18.77 -16.64
C GLY A 68 -16.06 -17.96 -17.65
N ALA A 69 -14.99 -17.27 -17.23
CA ALA A 69 -14.07 -16.64 -18.17
C ALA A 69 -13.37 -17.69 -19.04
N SER A 70 -13.20 -17.39 -20.33
CA SER A 70 -12.61 -18.28 -21.34
C SER A 70 -11.10 -18.45 -21.20
N SER A 71 -10.42 -17.53 -20.52
CA SER A 71 -8.99 -17.57 -20.25
C SER A 71 -8.71 -17.39 -18.75
N PRO A 72 -7.67 -18.05 -18.24
CA PRO A 72 -7.21 -17.85 -16.87
C PRO A 72 -6.46 -16.52 -16.72
N GLU A 73 -6.40 -16.02 -15.50
CA GLU A 73 -5.77 -14.73 -15.17
C GLU A 73 -4.79 -14.89 -14.02
N SER A 74 -3.62 -14.26 -14.13
CA SER A 74 -2.62 -14.20 -13.07
C SER A 74 -3.20 -13.59 -11.79
N CYS A 75 -3.03 -14.28 -10.67
CA CYS A 75 -3.50 -13.83 -9.37
C CYS A 75 -2.57 -12.84 -8.70
N GLY A 76 -3.13 -11.84 -8.03
CA GLY A 76 -2.39 -10.92 -7.18
C GLY A 76 -1.90 -11.50 -5.84
N MET A 77 -1.33 -10.62 -5.02
CA MET A 77 -0.96 -10.90 -3.64
C MET A 77 -2.19 -11.22 -2.78
N ARG A 78 -1.98 -12.06 -1.77
CA ARG A 78 -2.98 -12.42 -0.76
C ARG A 78 -2.44 -12.11 0.63
N VAL A 79 -3.26 -11.44 1.42
CA VAL A 79 -3.06 -11.25 2.86
C VAL A 79 -4.23 -11.93 3.57
N ALA A 80 -3.93 -12.86 4.47
CA ALA A 80 -4.94 -13.56 5.23
C ALA A 80 -4.67 -13.40 6.73
N VAL A 81 -5.69 -12.97 7.46
CA VAL A 81 -5.64 -12.75 8.91
C VAL A 81 -6.66 -13.66 9.57
N ARG A 82 -6.22 -14.36 10.62
CA ARG A 82 -7.08 -15.22 11.42
C ARG A 82 -7.57 -14.47 12.65
N SER A 83 -8.89 -14.41 12.85
CA SER A 83 -9.49 -13.70 13.98
C SER A 83 -9.50 -14.48 15.30
N GLY A 84 -9.07 -15.75 15.30
CA GLY A 84 -8.96 -16.57 16.50
C GLY A 84 -8.57 -18.03 16.21
N ALA A 85 -8.19 -18.79 17.24
CA ALA A 85 -7.63 -20.14 17.11
C ALA A 85 -8.57 -21.18 16.47
N ASN A 86 -9.89 -20.92 16.47
CA ASN A 86 -10.92 -21.76 15.83
C ASN A 86 -11.82 -20.97 14.86
N ALA A 87 -11.42 -19.75 14.50
CA ALA A 87 -12.18 -18.91 13.57
C ALA A 87 -11.71 -19.10 12.12
N GLY A 88 -12.57 -18.67 11.20
CA GLY A 88 -12.24 -18.52 9.78
C GLY A 88 -11.21 -17.43 9.53
N TRP A 89 -10.82 -17.29 8.27
CA TRP A 89 -9.84 -16.30 7.82
C TRP A 89 -10.52 -15.15 7.11
N TYR A 90 -10.15 -13.93 7.45
CA TYR A 90 -10.39 -12.78 6.59
C TYR A 90 -9.28 -12.70 5.58
N VAL A 91 -9.64 -12.54 4.31
CA VAL A 91 -8.69 -12.60 3.20
C VAL A 91 -8.87 -11.35 2.35
N LEU A 92 -7.79 -10.59 2.22
CA LEU A 92 -7.62 -9.62 1.15
C LEU A 92 -6.85 -10.33 0.04
N ASP A 93 -7.53 -10.60 -1.07
CA ASP A 93 -7.06 -11.49 -2.13
C ASP A 93 -6.93 -10.75 -3.46
N ASN A 94 -6.17 -11.33 -4.38
CA ASN A 94 -5.97 -10.81 -5.73
C ASN A 94 -5.53 -9.33 -5.77
N ILE A 95 -4.75 -8.88 -4.78
CA ILE A 95 -4.20 -7.52 -4.74
C ILE A 95 -3.18 -7.41 -5.87
N LYS A 96 -3.47 -6.66 -6.92
CA LYS A 96 -2.57 -6.47 -8.06
C LYS A 96 -2.81 -5.14 -8.75
N GLY A 97 -1.87 -4.79 -9.62
CA GLY A 97 -1.88 -3.53 -10.35
C GLY A 97 -0.62 -2.73 -10.08
N ILE A 98 -0.63 -1.48 -10.54
CA ILE A 98 0.44 -0.52 -10.34
C ILE A 98 -0.06 0.57 -9.39
N PHE A 99 0.71 0.80 -8.34
CA PHE A 99 0.47 1.80 -7.32
C PHE A 99 1.62 2.80 -7.40
N SER A 100 1.32 4.02 -7.83
CA SER A 100 2.33 5.08 -7.97
C SER A 100 1.98 6.20 -7.01
N PHE A 101 2.97 6.68 -6.28
CA PHE A 101 2.82 7.81 -5.37
C PHE A 101 3.90 8.85 -5.65
N GLU A 102 3.52 10.11 -5.50
CA GLU A 102 4.40 11.24 -5.62
C GLU A 102 4.15 12.18 -4.45
N GLY A 103 5.21 12.48 -3.70
CA GLY A 103 5.15 13.42 -2.59
C GLY A 103 4.73 12.83 -1.26
N LEU A 104 5.10 11.57 -0.99
CA LEU A 104 5.25 11.13 0.38
C LEU A 104 6.40 11.94 1.00
N THR A 105 6.16 12.56 2.16
CA THR A 105 7.22 13.22 2.91
C THR A 105 7.48 12.48 4.21
N LEU A 106 8.76 12.31 4.55
CA LEU A 106 9.17 11.79 5.84
C LEU A 106 9.84 12.91 6.62
N ASP A 107 9.32 13.20 7.79
CA ASP A 107 9.78 14.31 8.63
C ASP A 107 9.84 13.86 10.09
N THR A 108 10.80 14.36 10.85
CA THR A 108 10.90 14.14 12.29
C THR A 108 10.44 15.40 13.00
N ARG A 109 9.39 15.30 13.81
CA ARG A 109 8.81 16.45 14.50
C ARG A 109 8.88 16.27 16.00
N THR A 110 9.22 17.33 16.70
CA THR A 110 9.08 17.38 18.16
C THR A 110 7.68 17.87 18.50
N LEU A 111 6.89 17.04 19.17
CA LEU A 111 5.61 17.44 19.73
C LEU A 111 5.81 17.79 21.20
N THR A 112 5.55 19.06 21.54
CA THR A 112 5.50 19.53 22.93
C THR A 112 4.12 19.22 23.50
N SER A 113 4.05 18.39 24.53
CA SER A 113 2.81 18.07 25.23
C SER A 113 2.94 18.33 26.74
N ALA A 114 1.84 18.28 27.49
CA ALA A 114 1.87 18.48 28.94
C ALA A 114 2.77 17.48 29.70
N GLY A 115 3.23 16.40 29.05
CA GLY A 115 4.17 15.42 29.60
C GLY A 115 5.63 15.55 29.09
N GLY A 116 5.99 16.63 28.41
CA GLY A 116 7.33 16.85 27.85
C GLY A 116 7.39 16.83 26.33
N GLU A 117 8.59 17.03 25.79
CA GLU A 117 8.90 16.93 24.36
C GLU A 117 9.02 15.47 23.93
N ARG A 118 8.36 15.11 22.82
CA ARG A 118 8.48 13.78 22.22
C ARG A 118 8.76 13.92 20.74
N GLU A 119 9.80 13.23 20.27
CA GLU A 119 10.06 13.08 18.85
C GLU A 119 9.05 12.09 18.24
N VAL A 120 8.46 12.49 17.12
CA VAL A 120 7.55 11.66 16.32
C VAL A 120 8.02 11.64 14.88
N LEU A 121 7.77 10.52 14.23
CA LEU A 121 7.98 10.40 12.79
C LEU A 121 6.68 10.77 12.09
N ALA A 122 6.70 11.90 11.38
CA ALA A 122 5.60 12.39 10.57
C ALA A 122 5.74 11.90 9.13
N LEU A 123 4.79 11.08 8.70
CA LEU A 123 4.63 10.65 7.32
C LEU A 123 3.59 11.55 6.66
N GLY A 124 4.02 12.55 5.91
CA GLY A 124 3.13 13.35 5.08
C GLY A 124 2.62 12.51 3.91
N LEU A 125 1.30 12.37 3.81
CA LEU A 125 0.68 11.57 2.75
C LEU A 125 0.76 12.30 1.41
N PRO A 126 0.92 11.58 0.29
CA PRO A 126 1.00 12.19 -1.02
C PRO A 126 -0.37 12.77 -1.40
N ASN A 127 -0.37 13.90 -2.10
CA ASN A 127 -1.62 14.51 -2.57
C ASN A 127 -2.42 13.57 -3.47
N GLU A 128 -1.72 12.71 -4.20
CA GLU A 128 -2.33 11.78 -5.15
C GLU A 128 -1.58 10.44 -5.13
N ILE A 129 -2.33 9.36 -4.95
CA ILE A 129 -1.89 8.01 -5.29
C ILE A 129 -2.61 7.59 -6.55
N ARG A 130 -1.86 7.19 -7.57
CA ARG A 130 -2.38 6.69 -8.83
C ARG A 130 -2.40 5.18 -8.83
N PHE A 131 -3.54 4.64 -9.26
CA PHE A 131 -3.79 3.23 -9.44
C PHE A 131 -3.99 2.99 -10.92
N LYS A 132 -3.26 2.03 -11.46
CA LYS A 132 -3.48 1.54 -12.83
C LYS A 132 -3.71 0.03 -12.76
N ASP A 133 -4.83 -0.41 -13.31
CA ASP A 133 -5.27 -1.81 -13.27
C ASP A 133 -5.30 -2.38 -11.83
N GLY A 134 -5.64 -1.53 -10.85
CA GLY A 134 -5.74 -1.91 -9.45
C GLY A 134 -6.89 -2.87 -9.23
N ASN A 135 -6.64 -3.99 -8.58
CA ASN A 135 -7.68 -4.98 -8.28
C ASN A 135 -7.46 -5.56 -6.88
N PHE A 136 -8.54 -5.80 -6.15
CA PHE A 136 -8.53 -6.60 -4.93
C PHE A 136 -9.91 -7.20 -4.68
N ALA A 137 -9.94 -8.27 -3.89
CA ALA A 137 -11.14 -8.91 -3.40
C ALA A 137 -11.07 -9.08 -1.89
N PHE A 138 -12.17 -8.78 -1.20
CA PHE A 138 -12.31 -9.09 0.21
C PHE A 138 -13.19 -10.34 0.36
N ALA A 139 -12.70 -11.32 1.11
CA ALA A 139 -13.33 -12.63 1.23
C ALA A 139 -13.17 -13.20 2.64
N VAL A 140 -13.97 -14.22 2.93
CA VAL A 140 -13.76 -15.12 4.08
C VAL A 140 -13.37 -16.51 3.57
N ALA A 141 -12.43 -17.17 4.25
CA ALA A 141 -11.94 -18.49 3.85
C ALA A 141 -11.79 -19.46 5.03
N SER A 142 -11.88 -20.77 4.75
CA SER A 142 -11.61 -21.81 5.75
C SER A 142 -10.12 -21.90 6.11
N GLN A 143 -9.23 -21.36 5.27
CA GLN A 143 -7.77 -21.42 5.45
C GLN A 143 -7.07 -20.13 4.98
N GLY A 144 -5.93 -19.82 5.61
CA GLY A 144 -5.17 -18.59 5.34
C GLY A 144 -4.37 -18.64 4.05
N GLY A 145 -3.64 -19.74 3.84
CA GLY A 145 -2.98 -20.03 2.56
C GLY A 145 -4.00 -20.36 1.48
N TRP A 146 -3.69 -19.98 0.25
CA TRP A 146 -4.45 -20.48 -0.89
C TRP A 146 -4.14 -21.97 -1.07
N LYS A 147 -5.20 -22.77 -1.28
CA LYS A 147 -5.10 -24.17 -1.67
C LYS A 147 -6.15 -24.44 -2.74
N ASN A 148 -5.82 -25.20 -3.79
CA ASN A 148 -6.82 -25.57 -4.78
C ASN A 148 -7.78 -26.63 -4.21
N LYS A 149 -8.98 -26.73 -4.80
CA LYS A 149 -9.92 -27.82 -4.57
C LYS A 149 -9.65 -28.96 -5.56
N ALA A 150 -8.41 -29.45 -5.66
CA ALA A 150 -8.13 -30.60 -6.49
C ALA A 150 -8.55 -31.89 -5.77
N LEU A 151 -9.26 -32.77 -6.48
CA LEU A 151 -9.75 -34.05 -5.97
C LEU A 151 -8.63 -35.11 -5.78
N SER A 152 -7.35 -34.72 -5.89
CA SER A 152 -6.22 -35.65 -5.71
C SER A 152 -5.18 -35.06 -4.76
N ALA A 153 -4.92 -35.78 -3.66
CA ALA A 153 -3.91 -35.42 -2.65
C ALA A 153 -2.49 -35.32 -3.22
N ALA A 154 -2.23 -35.93 -4.39
CA ALA A 154 -0.94 -35.88 -5.08
C ALA A 154 -0.57 -34.45 -5.58
N ASN A 155 -1.55 -33.56 -5.68
CA ASN A 155 -1.38 -32.23 -6.26
C ASN A 155 -1.61 -31.11 -5.24
N GLY A 156 -1.24 -31.31 -3.96
CA GLY A 156 -1.18 -30.24 -2.94
C GLY A 156 -2.48 -29.48 -2.64
N GLY A 157 -3.58 -29.92 -3.24
CA GLY A 157 -4.91 -29.38 -3.06
C GLY A 157 -5.55 -29.80 -1.77
N ASP A 158 -6.28 -28.87 -1.16
CA ASP A 158 -7.12 -29.19 -0.03
C ASP A 158 -8.57 -29.21 -0.49
N PRO A 159 -9.19 -30.40 -0.63
CA PRO A 159 -10.57 -30.51 -1.07
C PRO A 159 -11.57 -29.84 -0.11
N SER A 160 -11.15 -29.52 1.12
CA SER A 160 -11.94 -28.78 2.11
C SER A 160 -11.78 -27.24 2.02
N TYR A 161 -10.91 -26.74 1.12
CA TYR A 161 -10.75 -25.31 0.94
C TYR A 161 -12.04 -24.67 0.41
N GLN A 162 -12.55 -23.69 1.16
CA GLN A 162 -13.72 -22.90 0.79
C GLN A 162 -13.40 -21.42 0.99
N GLN A 163 -13.69 -20.61 -0.03
CA GLN A 163 -13.60 -19.16 0.03
C GLN A 163 -14.88 -18.55 -0.52
N THR A 164 -15.43 -17.59 0.22
CA THR A 164 -16.58 -16.79 -0.18
C THR A 164 -16.13 -15.35 -0.35
N THR A 165 -16.07 -14.88 -1.58
CA THR A 165 -15.81 -13.47 -1.89
C THR A 165 -17.03 -12.65 -1.49
N ILE A 166 -16.82 -11.65 -0.63
CA ILE A 166 -17.86 -10.74 -0.17
C ILE A 166 -18.02 -9.60 -1.19
N PHE A 167 -16.90 -9.02 -1.60
CA PHE A 167 -16.86 -8.03 -2.66
C PHE A 167 -15.49 -8.01 -3.35
N SER A 168 -15.46 -7.48 -4.57
CA SER A 168 -14.25 -7.19 -5.31
C SER A 168 -14.34 -5.80 -5.91
N ALA A 169 -13.21 -5.10 -5.95
CA ALA A 169 -13.13 -3.77 -6.55
C ALA A 169 -12.01 -3.72 -7.57
N LYS A 170 -12.28 -3.03 -8.68
CA LYS A 170 -11.28 -2.59 -9.64
C LYS A 170 -11.16 -1.08 -9.53
N ILE A 171 -9.93 -0.60 -9.40
CA ILE A 171 -9.60 0.81 -9.26
C ILE A 171 -8.67 1.17 -10.42
N ASP A 172 -9.12 2.12 -11.21
CA ASP A 172 -8.30 2.81 -12.20
C ASP A 172 -8.51 4.31 -11.99
N GLY A 173 -7.42 5.06 -11.85
CA GLY A 173 -7.43 6.48 -11.54
C GLY A 173 -6.72 6.84 -10.25
N SER A 174 -7.07 7.99 -9.67
CA SER A 174 -6.31 8.61 -8.59
C SER A 174 -7.12 8.72 -7.30
N ILE A 175 -6.52 8.35 -6.18
CA ILE A 175 -7.04 8.65 -4.84
C ILE A 175 -6.29 9.87 -4.31
N ARG A 176 -7.04 10.89 -3.88
CA ARG A 176 -6.46 12.04 -3.18
C ARG A 176 -6.40 11.75 -1.70
N MET A 177 -5.23 11.89 -1.10
CA MET A 177 -5.03 11.75 0.33
C MET A 177 -4.67 13.10 0.92
N GLN A 178 -5.12 13.35 2.15
CA GLN A 178 -4.85 14.59 2.86
C GLN A 178 -4.43 14.27 4.30
N GLY A 179 -3.49 15.06 4.80
CA GLY A 179 -2.99 14.97 6.17
C GLY A 179 -1.67 14.23 6.30
N SER A 180 -1.35 13.84 7.53
CA SER A 180 -0.11 13.16 7.87
C SER A 180 -0.39 12.05 8.87
N VAL A 181 0.31 10.93 8.73
CA VAL A 181 0.30 9.86 9.73
C VAL A 181 1.45 10.13 10.68
N LEU A 182 1.13 10.25 11.97
CA LEU A 182 2.13 10.41 13.02
C LEU A 182 2.40 9.05 13.66
N VAL A 183 3.64 8.57 13.53
CA VAL A 183 4.09 7.35 14.17
C VAL A 183 4.76 7.74 15.49
N PHE A 184 4.20 7.22 16.59
CA PHE A 184 4.73 7.38 17.93
C PHE A 184 5.51 6.11 18.29
N PRO A 185 6.85 6.13 18.22
CA PRO A 185 7.63 4.99 18.66
C PRO A 185 7.42 4.79 20.16
N THR A 186 6.98 3.59 20.54
CA THR A 186 6.91 3.15 21.94
C THR A 186 8.02 2.14 22.15
N ASN A 187 8.81 2.32 23.22
CA ASN A 187 9.74 1.29 23.69
C ASN A 187 8.99 0.04 24.16
#